data_AF-A0A0V0J5M3-F1
#
_entry.id   AF-A0A0V0J5M3-F1
#
_cell.length_a   1.000
_cell.length_b   1.000
_cell.length_c   1.000
_cell.angle_alpha   90.00
_cell.angle_beta   90.00
_cell.angle_gamma   90.00
#
_symmetry.space_group_name_H-M   'P 1'
#
loop_
_entity.id
_entity.type
_entity.pdbx_description
1 polymer ?
#
loop_
_entity_poly.entity_id
_entity_poly.type
_entity_poly.pdbx_seq_one_letter_code
_entity_poly.pdbx_strand_id
1 'polypeptide(L)'
;MGIESSEEDISGTVHAATTSLATAHLRRYRFTLPKSDTSPGPVTKRAVYGFATYIIAWLLFGIYLIWAYVPHEYLAFIGLTYLPSRIWAIIVPWGLIVLLVGGVGTYLYFNGRLVLPQSSIHLLYDDTNSELPFIFTHDYDDPEFQDRQRTLAYTPQSVVLAPMLDVSLDWVNRQLYLSGKR
;
A
#
# COMPACT_ATOMS: atom_id res chain seq x y z
N MET A 1 -64.48 41.67 -22.84
CA MET A 1 -63.40 42.57 -22.42
C MET A 1 -63.48 42.65 -20.91
N GLY A 2 -62.64 42.02 -20.10
CA GLY A 2 -61.58 41.03 -20.29
C GLY A 2 -61.57 40.15 -19.03
N ILE A 3 -61.38 38.85 -19.21
CA ILE A 3 -61.14 37.89 -18.12
C ILE A 3 -59.62 37.77 -18.03
N GLU A 4 -58.97 38.48 -17.11
CA GLU A 4 -57.52 38.43 -16.95
C GLU A 4 -57.08 39.04 -15.61
N SER A 5 -57.24 38.33 -14.49
CA SER A 5 -56.64 38.77 -13.20
C SER A 5 -56.69 37.69 -12.10
N SER A 6 -56.27 36.45 -12.38
CA SER A 6 -56.07 35.46 -11.29
C SER A 6 -55.01 34.38 -11.54
N GLU A 7 -54.29 34.40 -12.67
CA GLU A 7 -53.21 33.41 -12.95
C GLU A 7 -51.79 33.87 -12.56
N GLU A 8 -51.59 35.13 -12.17
CA GLU A 8 -50.24 35.65 -11.87
C GLU A 8 -49.69 35.28 -10.48
N ASP A 9 -50.54 34.94 -9.50
CA ASP A 9 -50.11 34.73 -8.10
C ASP A 9 -49.67 33.27 -7.80
N ILE A 10 -50.01 32.33 -8.68
CA ILE A 10 -49.67 30.90 -8.52
C ILE A 10 -48.27 30.62 -9.09
N SER A 11 -47.84 31.38 -10.10
CA SER A 11 -46.51 31.25 -10.70
C SER A 11 -45.41 31.73 -9.74
N GLY A 12 -45.64 32.86 -9.04
CA GLY A 12 -44.68 33.42 -8.09
C GLY A 12 -44.42 32.55 -6.85
N THR A 13 -45.44 31.86 -6.35
CA THR A 13 -45.34 30.98 -5.17
C THR A 13 -44.67 29.64 -5.49
N VAL A 14 -44.90 29.08 -6.69
CA VAL A 14 -44.27 27.82 -7.12
C VAL A 14 -42.78 28.02 -7.43
N HIS A 15 -42.39 29.14 -8.05
CA HIS A 15 -40.99 29.48 -8.30
C HIS A 15 -40.20 29.81 -7.02
N ALA A 16 -40.85 30.42 -6.03
CA ALA A 16 -40.24 30.66 -4.71
C ALA A 16 -40.05 29.36 -3.91
N ALA A 17 -41.01 28.44 -3.95
CA ALA A 17 -40.95 27.15 -3.26
C ALA A 17 -39.92 26.19 -3.88
N THR A 18 -39.80 26.17 -5.21
CA THR A 18 -38.81 25.32 -5.92
C THR A 18 -37.38 25.84 -5.82
N THR A 19 -37.18 27.16 -5.62
CA THR A 19 -35.83 27.72 -5.39
C THR A 19 -35.35 27.50 -3.94
N SER A 20 -36.28 27.38 -2.99
CA SER A 20 -35.99 27.14 -1.56
C SER A 20 -35.51 25.71 -1.28
N LEU A 21 -36.09 24.70 -1.94
CA LEU A 21 -35.73 23.29 -1.71
C LEU A 21 -34.40 22.88 -2.37
N ALA A 22 -33.94 23.63 -3.37
CA ALA A 22 -32.67 23.38 -4.09
C ALA A 22 -31.46 24.07 -3.43
N THR A 23 -31.65 24.80 -2.33
CA THR A 23 -30.58 25.25 -1.43
C THR A 23 -30.63 24.43 -0.14
N ALA A 24 -30.72 23.11 -0.30
CA ALA A 24 -30.22 22.19 0.71
C ALA A 24 -28.75 22.56 0.94
N HIS A 25 -28.50 23.35 1.99
CA HIS A 25 -27.19 23.58 2.54
C HIS A 25 -26.57 22.20 2.79
N LEU A 26 -25.83 21.68 1.80
CA LEU A 26 -24.78 20.71 2.04
C LEU A 26 -23.81 21.45 2.93
N ARG A 27 -24.09 21.39 4.24
CA ARG A 27 -23.22 21.83 5.31
C ARG A 27 -21.92 21.14 4.98
N ARG A 28 -20.96 21.88 4.40
CA ARG A 28 -19.65 21.35 4.06
C ARG A 28 -19.07 20.91 5.39
N TYR A 29 -19.24 19.64 5.73
CA TYR A 29 -18.52 19.03 6.81
C TYR A 29 -17.07 19.24 6.44
N ARG A 30 -16.40 20.09 7.21
CA ARG A 30 -14.98 20.36 7.05
C ARG A 30 -14.28 19.07 7.46
N PHE A 31 -14.18 18.17 6.50
CA PHE A 31 -13.65 16.83 6.63
C PHE A 31 -12.14 16.95 6.75
N THR A 32 -11.65 17.10 7.98
CA THR A 32 -10.21 17.06 8.27
C THR A 32 -9.85 15.60 8.50
N LEU A 33 -9.25 14.95 7.50
CA LEU A 33 -8.74 13.61 7.69
C LEU A 33 -7.60 13.66 8.71
N PRO A 34 -7.57 12.74 9.69
CA PRO A 34 -6.35 12.52 10.45
C PRO A 34 -5.26 12.08 9.46
N LYS A 35 -4.13 12.78 9.48
CA LYS A 35 -2.99 12.41 8.64
C LYS A 35 -2.41 11.12 9.19
N SER A 36 -2.50 10.03 8.44
CA SER A 36 -1.86 8.76 8.79
C SER A 36 -0.33 8.98 8.81
N ASP A 37 0.34 8.58 9.91
CA ASP A 37 1.81 8.59 9.98
C ASP A 37 2.44 7.62 8.96
N THR A 38 1.62 6.69 8.46
CA THR A 38 1.94 5.70 7.42
C THR A 38 1.39 6.09 6.05
N SER A 39 1.07 7.37 5.80
CA SER A 39 0.67 7.78 4.45
C SER A 39 1.81 7.47 3.46
N PRO A 40 1.53 6.76 2.34
CA PRO A 40 2.51 6.49 1.30
C PRO A 40 2.91 7.76 0.51
N GLY A 41 2.33 8.92 0.86
CA GLY A 41 2.64 10.20 0.24
C GLY A 41 4.11 10.58 0.34
N PRO A 42 4.59 11.47 -0.56
CA PRO A 42 5.98 11.90 -0.61
C PRO A 42 6.33 12.68 0.66
N VAL A 43 6.86 11.98 1.65
CA VAL A 43 7.43 12.63 2.84
C VAL A 43 8.88 12.98 2.53
N THR A 44 9.23 14.25 2.69
CA THR A 44 10.58 14.78 2.40
C THR A 44 11.67 13.97 3.11
N LYS A 45 11.39 13.50 4.33
CA LYS A 45 12.31 12.64 5.10
C LYS A 45 12.68 11.35 4.37
N ARG A 46 11.74 10.68 3.68
CA ARG A 46 12.02 9.45 2.92
C ARG A 46 12.79 9.74 1.62
N ALA A 47 12.53 10.88 0.98
CA ALA A 47 13.20 11.26 -0.27
C ALA A 47 14.71 11.51 -0.09
N VAL A 48 15.13 12.05 1.07
CA VAL A 48 16.55 12.34 1.34
C VAL A 48 17.40 11.08 1.39
N TYR A 49 16.90 9.99 2.00
CA TYR A 49 17.64 8.72 2.05
C TYR A 49 17.83 8.11 0.66
N GLY A 50 16.79 8.16 -0.19
CA GLY A 50 16.88 7.70 -1.58
C GLY A 50 17.90 8.50 -2.39
N PHE A 51 17.94 9.81 -2.21
CA PHE A 51 18.90 10.67 -2.89
C PHE A 51 20.35 10.44 -2.42
N ALA A 52 20.56 10.33 -1.10
CA ALA A 52 21.89 10.05 -0.55
C ALA A 52 22.41 8.68 -1.01
N THR A 53 21.57 7.65 -0.96
CA THR A 53 21.93 6.31 -1.45
C THR A 53 22.20 6.29 -2.95
N TYR A 54 21.48 7.07 -3.76
CA TYR A 54 21.75 7.23 -5.19
C TYR A 54 23.15 7.77 -5.46
N ILE A 55 23.54 8.87 -4.79
CA ILE A 55 24.90 9.44 -4.96
C ILE A 55 25.97 8.44 -4.53
N ILE A 56 25.79 7.78 -3.39
CA ILE A 56 26.73 6.78 -2.87
C ILE A 56 26.83 5.60 -3.85
N ALA A 57 25.73 5.13 -4.40
CA ALA A 57 25.71 4.03 -5.38
C ALA A 57 26.50 4.38 -6.64
N TRP A 58 26.32 5.58 -7.20
CA TRP A 58 27.10 6.04 -8.36
C TRP A 58 28.58 6.20 -8.06
N LEU A 59 28.93 6.71 -6.87
CA LEU A 59 30.31 6.85 -6.45
C LEU A 59 30.98 5.48 -6.29
N LEU A 60 30.33 4.55 -5.60
CA LEU A 60 30.82 3.17 -5.45
C LEU A 60 30.92 2.45 -6.79
N PHE A 61 29.96 2.66 -7.69
CA PHE A 61 29.98 2.12 -9.05
C PHE A 61 31.16 2.68 -9.86
N GLY A 62 31.44 3.98 -9.76
CA GLY A 62 32.61 4.60 -10.38
C GLY A 62 33.93 3.99 -9.88
N ILE A 63 34.08 3.86 -8.56
CA ILE A 63 35.25 3.21 -7.94
C ILE A 63 35.38 1.76 -8.41
N TYR A 64 34.27 1.03 -8.48
CA TYR A 64 34.22 -0.33 -8.96
C TYR A 64 34.70 -0.45 -10.41
N LEU A 65 34.26 0.43 -11.31
CA LEU A 65 34.72 0.43 -12.70
C LEU A 65 36.21 0.74 -12.81
N ILE A 66 36.70 1.74 -12.07
CA ILE A 66 38.13 2.07 -12.03
C ILE A 66 38.93 0.83 -11.62
N TRP A 67 38.54 0.17 -10.53
CA TRP A 67 39.19 -1.06 -10.09
C TRP A 67 39.09 -2.21 -11.11
N ALA A 68 37.93 -2.41 -11.73
CA ALA A 68 37.67 -3.51 -12.66
C ALA A 68 38.45 -3.36 -13.98
N TYR A 69 38.62 -2.14 -14.49
CA TYR A 69 39.24 -1.89 -15.80
C TYR A 69 40.71 -1.44 -15.73
N VAL A 70 41.13 -0.65 -14.74
CA VAL A 70 42.49 -0.07 -14.69
C VAL A 70 43.56 -1.12 -14.38
N PRO A 71 44.60 -1.33 -15.20
CA PRO A 71 45.61 -2.37 -14.99
C PRO A 71 46.31 -2.27 -13.62
N HIS A 72 46.81 -3.41 -13.14
CA HIS A 72 47.37 -3.51 -11.78
C HIS A 72 48.62 -2.65 -11.59
N GLU A 73 49.39 -2.36 -12.65
CA GLU A 73 50.58 -1.50 -12.55
C GLU A 73 50.20 -0.07 -12.14
N TYR A 74 49.10 0.46 -12.69
CA TYR A 74 48.62 1.81 -12.37
C TYR A 74 48.03 1.87 -10.96
N LEU A 75 47.33 0.82 -10.52
CA LEU A 75 46.80 0.73 -9.16
C LEU A 75 47.91 0.62 -8.10
N ALA A 76 48.96 -0.16 -8.42
CA ALA A 76 50.14 -0.28 -7.57
C ALA A 76 50.88 1.05 -7.42
N PHE A 77 50.94 1.88 -8.47
CA PHE A 77 51.51 3.23 -8.41
C PHE A 77 50.74 4.17 -7.47
N ILE A 78 49.42 4.01 -7.37
CA ILE A 78 48.55 4.78 -6.46
C ILE A 78 48.63 4.24 -5.01
N GLY A 79 49.37 3.14 -4.77
CA GLY A 79 49.53 2.52 -3.45
C GLY A 79 48.49 1.46 -3.10
N LEU A 80 47.67 1.04 -4.08
CA LEU A 80 46.65 -0.01 -3.93
C LEU A 80 47.22 -1.37 -4.38
N THR A 81 48.09 -1.96 -3.56
CA THR A 81 48.86 -3.18 -3.88
C THR A 81 48.18 -4.50 -3.48
N TYR A 82 47.15 -4.50 -2.64
CA TYR A 82 46.54 -5.72 -2.10
C TYR A 82 45.04 -5.84 -2.41
N LEU A 83 44.66 -5.75 -3.69
CA LEU A 83 43.27 -5.99 -4.11
C LEU A 83 43.03 -7.45 -4.52
N PRO A 84 41.78 -7.94 -4.34
CA PRO A 84 41.41 -9.28 -4.78
C PRO A 84 41.57 -9.43 -6.30
N SER A 85 41.68 -10.68 -6.76
CA SER A 85 41.88 -11.00 -8.18
C SER A 85 40.80 -10.37 -9.07
N ARG A 86 41.16 -10.01 -10.31
CA ARG A 86 40.23 -9.33 -11.24
C ARG A 86 38.99 -10.16 -11.60
N ILE A 87 39.03 -11.48 -11.42
CA ILE A 87 37.88 -12.38 -11.65
C ILE A 87 36.70 -12.00 -10.75
N TRP A 88 36.96 -11.43 -9.57
CA TRP A 88 35.90 -10.92 -8.69
C TRP A 88 35.05 -9.82 -9.35
N ALA A 89 35.59 -9.07 -10.31
CA ALA A 89 34.81 -8.10 -11.09
C ALA A 89 33.74 -8.75 -12.01
N ILE A 90 33.83 -10.06 -12.25
CA ILE A 90 32.81 -10.82 -12.99
C ILE A 90 31.92 -11.58 -12.01
N ILE A 91 32.49 -12.11 -10.93
CA ILE A 91 31.74 -12.85 -9.91
C ILE A 91 30.73 -11.94 -9.20
N VAL A 92 31.10 -10.69 -8.85
CA VAL A 92 30.22 -9.75 -8.15
C VAL A 92 28.91 -9.48 -8.91
N PRO A 93 28.91 -9.08 -10.20
CA PRO A 93 27.66 -8.84 -10.93
C PRO A 93 26.85 -10.13 -11.13
N TRP A 94 27.51 -11.26 -11.37
CA TRP A 94 26.83 -12.56 -11.46
C TRP A 94 26.17 -12.95 -10.13
N GLY A 95 26.88 -12.79 -9.03
CA GLY A 95 26.37 -13.04 -7.68
C GLY A 95 25.18 -12.15 -7.35
N LEU A 96 25.18 -10.88 -7.78
CA LEU A 96 24.06 -9.97 -7.59
C LEU A 96 22.80 -10.43 -8.36
N ILE A 97 22.96 -10.92 -9.59
CA ILE A 97 21.85 -11.48 -10.38
C ILE A 97 21.30 -12.75 -9.71
N VAL A 98 22.18 -13.66 -9.30
CA VAL A 98 21.77 -14.90 -8.61
C VAL A 98 21.05 -14.58 -7.29
N LEU A 99 21.54 -13.60 -6.54
CA LEU A 99 20.90 -13.17 -5.29
C LEU A 99 19.54 -12.51 -5.57
N LEU A 100 19.43 -11.68 -6.61
CA LEU A 100 18.17 -11.04 -6.98
C LEU A 100 17.13 -12.07 -7.45
N VAL A 101 17.47 -12.90 -8.43
CA VAL A 101 16.58 -13.92 -8.99
C VAL A 101 16.26 -14.99 -7.95
N GLY A 102 17.29 -15.47 -7.25
CA GLY A 102 17.13 -16.45 -6.17
C GLY A 102 16.31 -15.89 -5.01
N GLY A 103 16.52 -14.63 -4.61
CA GLY A 103 15.76 -13.97 -3.57
C GLY A 103 14.28 -13.79 -3.94
N VAL A 104 13.99 -13.28 -5.14
CA VAL A 104 12.62 -13.16 -5.65
C VAL A 104 11.96 -14.53 -5.80
N GLY A 105 12.66 -15.51 -6.38
CA GLY A 105 12.14 -16.87 -6.55
C GLY A 105 11.84 -17.54 -5.21
N THR A 106 12.74 -17.38 -4.24
CA THR A 106 12.57 -17.88 -2.86
C THR A 106 11.36 -17.22 -2.20
N TYR A 107 11.23 -15.90 -2.32
CA TYR A 107 10.07 -15.17 -1.81
C TYR A 107 8.75 -15.67 -2.42
N LEU A 108 8.68 -15.80 -3.75
CA LEU A 108 7.48 -16.30 -4.45
C LEU A 108 7.16 -17.74 -4.05
N TYR A 109 8.18 -18.59 -3.92
CA TYR A 109 8.01 -19.97 -3.47
C TYR A 109 7.42 -20.04 -2.07
N PHE A 110 8.00 -19.33 -1.11
CA PHE A 110 7.47 -19.32 0.26
C PHE A 110 6.10 -18.66 0.33
N ASN A 111 5.87 -17.56 -0.39
CA ASN A 111 4.58 -16.90 -0.43
C ASN A 111 3.48 -17.82 -0.96
N GLY A 112 3.74 -18.56 -2.04
CA GLY A 112 2.79 -19.55 -2.58
C GLY A 112 2.56 -20.77 -1.68
N ARG A 113 3.47 -21.08 -0.75
CA ARG A 113 3.29 -22.16 0.25
C ARG A 113 2.52 -21.71 1.49
N LEU A 114 2.61 -20.43 1.83
CA LEU A 114 1.99 -19.84 3.02
C LEU A 114 0.63 -19.20 2.75
N VAL A 115 0.37 -18.74 1.53
CA VAL A 115 -0.93 -18.12 1.17
C VAL A 115 -1.81 -19.16 0.49
N LEU A 116 -3.13 -19.02 0.64
CA LEU A 116 -4.08 -19.85 -0.11
C LEU A 116 -3.88 -19.66 -1.63
N PRO A 117 -4.23 -20.66 -2.46
CA PRO A 117 -4.22 -20.50 -3.91
C PRO A 117 -5.01 -19.27 -4.33
N GLN A 118 -4.52 -18.52 -5.33
CA GLN A 118 -5.17 -17.28 -5.79
C GLN A 118 -6.56 -17.49 -6.39
N SER A 119 -6.91 -18.73 -6.75
CA SER A 119 -8.24 -19.14 -7.19
C SER A 119 -9.19 -19.51 -6.04
N SER A 120 -8.71 -19.48 -4.79
CA SER A 120 -9.51 -19.91 -3.64
C SER A 120 -10.51 -18.83 -3.26
N ILE A 121 -11.78 -19.24 -3.18
CA ILE A 121 -12.88 -18.36 -2.75
C ILE A 121 -12.70 -17.88 -1.29
N HIS A 122 -11.94 -18.62 -0.50
CA HIS A 122 -11.63 -18.30 0.90
C HIS A 122 -10.80 -17.03 1.07
N LEU A 123 -10.19 -16.48 0.01
CA LEU A 123 -9.50 -15.20 0.06
C LEU A 123 -10.47 -14.00 0.18
N LEU A 124 -11.77 -14.20 -0.05
CA LEU A 124 -12.79 -13.14 -0.02
C LEU A 124 -13.47 -12.97 1.35
N TYR A 125 -13.29 -13.93 2.27
CA TYR A 125 -13.93 -13.94 3.58
C TYR A 125 -12.87 -13.93 4.69
N ASP A 126 -13.19 -13.28 5.82
CA ASP A 126 -12.36 -13.14 7.01
C ASP A 126 -13.24 -13.33 8.25
N ASP A 127 -12.65 -13.62 9.41
CA ASP A 127 -13.34 -13.89 10.68
C ASP A 127 -14.30 -12.74 11.08
N THR A 128 -14.01 -11.53 10.62
CA THR A 128 -14.79 -10.32 10.88
C THR A 128 -16.05 -10.19 10.01
N ASN A 129 -16.16 -10.94 8.90
CA ASN A 129 -17.29 -10.94 7.98
C ASN A 129 -18.12 -12.23 8.11
N SER A 130 -18.49 -12.58 9.34
CA SER A 130 -19.24 -13.79 9.72
C SER A 130 -20.66 -13.91 9.15
N GLU A 131 -21.12 -12.96 8.32
CA GLU A 131 -22.46 -12.92 7.71
C GLU A 131 -22.50 -13.54 6.29
N LEU A 132 -21.34 -13.82 5.67
CA LEU A 132 -21.25 -14.52 4.38
C LEU A 132 -21.16 -16.07 4.40
N PRO A 133 -21.28 -16.81 5.52
CA PRO A 133 -21.01 -18.23 5.54
C PRO A 133 -22.04 -19.03 4.75
N PHE A 134 -23.28 -18.55 4.62
CA PHE A 134 -24.35 -19.28 3.91
C PHE A 134 -23.99 -19.67 2.47
N ILE A 135 -23.25 -18.83 1.72
CA ILE A 135 -22.91 -19.11 0.31
C ILE A 135 -21.60 -19.91 0.20
N PHE A 136 -20.68 -19.78 1.16
CA PHE A 136 -19.33 -20.31 1.09
C PHE A 136 -18.95 -21.14 2.33
N THR A 137 -19.88 -21.99 2.78
CA THR A 137 -19.75 -22.84 3.98
C THR A 137 -18.72 -23.95 3.86
N HIS A 138 -18.22 -24.24 2.65
CA HIS A 138 -17.28 -25.33 2.45
C HIS A 138 -15.93 -24.87 2.99
N ASP A 139 -15.49 -25.44 4.11
CA ASP A 139 -14.16 -25.20 4.67
C ASP A 139 -13.08 -25.57 3.64
N TYR A 140 -11.90 -24.91 3.70
CA TYR A 140 -10.84 -25.18 2.72
C TYR A 140 -10.23 -26.56 3.03
N ASP A 141 -10.69 -27.57 2.29
CA ASP A 141 -10.38 -29.00 2.46
C ASP A 141 -8.96 -29.39 2.00
N ASP A 142 -7.94 -28.67 2.48
CA ASP A 142 -6.53 -29.09 2.38
C ASP A 142 -5.95 -29.23 3.80
N PRO A 143 -5.88 -30.45 4.35
CA PRO A 143 -5.40 -30.69 5.70
C PRO A 143 -3.91 -30.34 5.86
N GLU A 144 -3.10 -30.48 4.80
CA GLU A 144 -1.67 -30.11 4.83
C GLU A 144 -1.51 -28.59 4.91
N PHE A 145 -2.34 -27.85 4.17
CA PHE A 145 -2.37 -26.40 4.25
C PHE A 145 -2.79 -25.89 5.64
N GLN A 146 -3.86 -26.46 6.20
CA GLN A 146 -4.33 -26.06 7.54
C GLN A 146 -3.28 -26.35 8.62
N ASP A 147 -2.60 -27.50 8.56
CA ASP A 147 -1.53 -27.83 9.50
C ASP A 147 -0.35 -26.86 9.39
N ARG A 148 0.04 -26.48 8.16
CA ARG A 148 1.04 -25.43 7.91
C ARG A 148 0.62 -24.08 8.49
N GLN A 149 -0.63 -23.66 8.30
CA GLN A 149 -1.15 -22.42 8.88
C GLN A 149 -1.10 -22.45 10.41
N ARG A 150 -1.57 -23.53 11.04
CA ARG A 150 -1.57 -23.66 12.50
C ARG A 150 -0.16 -23.63 13.09
N THR A 151 0.82 -24.18 12.37
CA THR A 151 2.20 -24.26 12.83
C THR A 151 3.00 -22.98 12.55
N LEU A 152 2.75 -22.31 11.42
CA LEU A 152 3.58 -21.21 10.90
C LEU A 152 2.93 -19.83 11.03
N ALA A 153 1.59 -19.75 10.98
CA ALA A 153 0.85 -18.50 11.13
C ALA A 153 0.47 -18.31 12.61
N TYR A 154 1.45 -17.96 13.44
CA TYR A 154 1.16 -17.46 14.78
C TYR A 154 0.64 -16.02 14.69
N THR A 155 -0.68 -15.84 14.73
CA THR A 155 -1.29 -14.54 15.01
C THR A 155 -1.62 -14.46 16.50
N PRO A 156 -0.92 -13.61 17.27
CA PRO A 156 -1.39 -13.29 18.62
C PRO A 156 -2.77 -12.63 18.49
N GLN A 157 -3.81 -13.30 19.01
CA GLN A 157 -5.24 -12.95 18.91
C GLN A 157 -5.60 -11.53 19.41
N SER A 158 -4.63 -10.75 19.89
CA SER A 158 -4.81 -9.42 20.50
C SER A 158 -4.08 -8.29 19.78
N VAL A 159 -3.33 -8.57 18.71
CA VAL A 159 -2.75 -7.49 17.90
C VAL A 159 -3.84 -6.98 16.97
N VAL A 160 -4.54 -5.95 17.44
CA VAL A 160 -5.37 -5.09 16.56
C VAL A 160 -4.42 -4.53 15.50
N LEU A 161 -4.48 -5.09 14.28
CA LEU A 161 -3.72 -4.55 13.16
C LEU A 161 -4.09 -3.07 13.05
N ALA A 162 -3.08 -2.20 12.99
CA ALA A 162 -3.31 -0.81 12.65
C ALA A 162 -4.10 -0.78 11.33
N PRO A 163 -5.16 0.03 11.23
CA PRO A 163 -6.01 0.04 10.05
C PRO A 163 -5.14 0.23 8.82
N MET A 164 -5.22 -0.74 7.90
CA MET A 164 -4.46 -0.72 6.64
C MET A 164 -4.96 0.38 5.70
N LEU A 165 -6.16 0.91 5.98
CA LEU A 165 -6.72 2.06 5.31
C LEU A 165 -6.17 3.35 5.92
N ASP A 166 -5.94 4.36 5.07
CA ASP A 166 -5.58 5.72 5.49
C ASP A 166 -6.61 6.34 6.46
N VAL A 167 -7.82 5.77 6.52
CA VAL A 167 -8.89 6.17 7.41
C VAL A 167 -9.19 5.03 8.38
N SER A 168 -9.01 5.26 9.67
CA SER A 168 -9.34 4.26 10.68
C SER A 168 -10.84 3.99 10.71
N LEU A 169 -11.23 2.71 10.81
CA LEU A 169 -12.64 2.31 10.88
C LEU A 169 -13.33 2.92 12.10
N ASP A 170 -12.62 3.08 13.22
CA ASP A 170 -13.12 3.79 14.40
C ASP A 170 -13.46 5.25 14.09
N TRP A 171 -12.63 5.93 13.30
CA TRP A 171 -12.90 7.31 12.89
C TRP A 171 -14.13 7.39 11.97
N VAL A 172 -14.23 6.49 10.99
CA VAL A 172 -15.41 6.39 10.09
C VAL A 172 -16.67 6.13 10.90
N ASN A 173 -16.63 5.18 11.83
CA ASN A 173 -17.75 4.85 12.71
C ASN A 173 -18.17 6.04 13.58
N ARG A 174 -17.21 6.78 14.16
CA ARG A 174 -17.51 8.02 14.89
C ARG A 174 -18.17 9.07 14.01
N GLN A 175 -17.73 9.25 12.76
CA GLN A 175 -18.35 10.21 11.86
C GLN A 175 -19.74 9.78 11.36
N LEU A 176 -19.97 8.51 11.07
CA LEU A 176 -21.28 8.02 10.60
C LEU A 176 -22.30 7.94 11.73
N TYR A 177 -21.91 7.36 12.87
CA TYR A 177 -22.85 7.01 13.94
C TYR A 177 -22.95 8.08 15.04
N LEU A 178 -21.91 8.87 15.27
CA LEU A 178 -21.89 9.87 16.36
C LEU A 178 -22.01 11.32 15.87
N SER A 179 -21.83 11.59 14.57
CA SER A 179 -21.98 12.96 14.02
C SER A 179 -23.44 13.42 13.94
N GLY A 180 -24.40 12.48 13.83
CA GLY A 180 -25.84 12.78 13.71
C GLY A 180 -26.58 13.04 15.02
N LYS A 181 -25.91 13.01 16.18
CA LYS A 181 -26.54 13.14 17.51
C LYS A 181 -26.24 14.47 18.24
N ARG A 182 -26.09 15.57 17.50
CA ARG A 182 -25.95 16.92 18.07
C ARG A 182 -27.07 17.83 17.64
#